data_AF-A0A5K1CYN4-F1
#
_entry.id   AF-A0A5K1CYN4-F1
#
_cell.length_a   1.000
_cell.length_b   1.000
_cell.length_c   1.000
_cell.angle_alpha   90.00
_cell.angle_beta   90.00
_cell.angle_gamma   90.00
#
_symmetry.space_group_name_H-M   'P 1'
#
loop_
_entity.id
_entity.type
_entity.pdbx_description
1 polymer ?
#
loop_
_entity_poly.entity_id
_entity_poly.type
_entity_poly.pdbx_seq_one_letter_code
_entity_poly.pdbx_strand_id
1 'polypeptide(L)' 'ADEIVQGTIDLYYHIFHEGCLTNFEIGEDGEEASKLYPEVVYTRVEDCLKRYL' A
#
# COMPACT_ATOMS: atom_id res chain seq x y z
N ALA A 1 2.38 3.05 25.97
CA ALA A 1 1.37 3.79 25.20
C ALA A 1 2.06 4.74 24.23
N ASP A 2 2.96 5.59 24.71
CA ASP A 2 3.68 6.59 23.89
C ASP A 2 4.52 5.99 22.76
N GLU A 3 5.18 4.85 22.96
CA GLU A 3 6.00 4.21 21.93
C GLU A 3 5.19 3.67 20.74
N ILE A 4 4.00 3.11 21.00
CA ILE A 4 3.09 2.62 19.95
C ILE A 4 2.51 3.80 19.16
N VAL A 5 2.17 4.89 19.86
CA VAL A 5 1.70 6.12 19.23
C VAL A 5 2.79 6.72 18.35
N GLN A 6 4.03 6.79 18.83
CA GLN A 6 5.17 7.26 18.04
C GLN A 6 5.39 6.41 16.80
N GLY A 7 5.44 5.07 16.94
CA GLY A 7 5.59 4.16 15.80
C GLY A 7 4.44 4.27 14.79
N THR A 8 3.22 4.59 15.24
CA THR A 8 2.07 4.81 14.35
C THR A 8 2.21 6.11 13.56
N ILE A 9 2.66 7.20 14.20
CA ILE A 9 2.91 8.48 13.54
C ILE A 9 4.04 8.34 12.51
N ASP A 10 5.12 7.66 12.88
CA ASP A 10 6.24 7.42 11.97
C ASP A 10 5.79 6.59 10.75
N LEU A 11 4.98 5.55 10.96
CA LEU A 11 4.39 4.77 9.87
C LEU A 11 3.57 5.64 8.91
N TYR A 12 2.72 6.52 9.45
CA TYR A 12 1.93 7.43 8.62
C TYR A 12 2.80 8.43 7.86
N TYR A 13 3.87 8.93 8.48
CA TYR A 13 4.83 9.81 7.81
C TYR A 13 5.52 9.09 6.65
N HIS A 14 6.04 7.89 6.86
CA HIS A 14 6.68 7.11 5.80
C HIS A 14 5.72 6.79 4.65
N ILE A 15 4.48 6.41 4.94
CA ILE A 15 3.49 6.07 3.89
C ILE A 15 3.03 7.32 3.14
N PHE A 16 2.60 8.37 3.85
CA PHE A 16 1.88 9.49 3.23
C PHE A 16 2.75 10.70 2.88
N HIS A 17 3.87 10.91 3.58
CA HIS A 17 4.79 12.02 3.30
C HIS A 17 5.96 11.55 2.44
N GLU A 18 6.65 10.47 2.84
CA GLU A 18 7.78 9.96 2.05
C GLU A 18 7.36 9.10 0.86
N GLY A 19 6.13 8.57 0.88
CA GLY A 19 5.60 7.73 -0.21
C GLY A 19 6.28 6.37 -0.30
N CYS A 20 6.70 5.78 0.83
CA CYS A 20 7.56 4.58 0.86
C CYS A 20 7.00 3.35 0.13
N LEU A 21 5.70 3.33 -0.17
CA LEU A 21 5.07 2.25 -0.93
C LEU A 21 5.31 2.31 -2.44
N THR A 22 5.65 3.50 -2.99
CA THR A 22 5.75 3.72 -4.44
C THR A 22 6.89 4.67 -4.84
N ASN A 23 7.81 5.00 -3.93
CA ASN A 23 8.92 5.92 -4.18
C ASN A 23 10.19 5.24 -4.75
N PHE A 24 10.07 4.00 -5.21
CA PHE A 24 11.15 3.20 -5.78
C PHE A 24 10.64 2.37 -6.96
N GLU A 25 11.55 1.92 -7.81
CA GLU A 25 11.26 0.98 -8.90
C GLU A 25 11.46 -0.46 -8.44
N ILE A 26 10.62 -1.37 -8.93
CA ILE A 26 10.77 -2.80 -8.62
C ILE A 26 12.09 -3.30 -9.21
N GLY A 27 12.94 -3.90 -8.35
CA GLY A 27 14.27 -4.40 -8.74
C GLY A 27 14.21 -5.65 -9.63
N GLU A 28 15.37 -6.08 -10.16
CA GLU A 28 15.47 -7.19 -11.13
C GLU A 28 14.89 -8.51 -10.62
N ASP A 29 15.00 -8.79 -9.32
CA ASP A 29 14.46 -10.01 -8.70
C ASP A 29 13.02 -9.84 -8.18
N GLY A 30 12.44 -8.64 -8.32
CA GLY A 30 11.10 -8.31 -7.87
C GLY A 30 10.08 -8.40 -9.00
N GLU A 31 8.89 -8.94 -8.68
CA GLU A 31 7.79 -9.04 -9.64
C GLU A 31 6.51 -8.46 -9.05
N GLU A 32 5.62 -7.98 -9.92
CA GLU A 32 4.34 -7.41 -9.53
C GLU A 32 3.23 -8.45 -9.70
N ALA A 33 2.44 -8.68 -8.65
CA ALA A 33 1.49 -9.79 -8.59
C ALA A 33 0.38 -9.68 -9.65
N SER A 34 -0.09 -8.47 -9.99
CA SER A 34 -1.13 -8.30 -11.02
C SER A 34 -0.64 -8.64 -12.44
N LYS A 35 0.67 -8.56 -12.69
CA LYS A 35 1.29 -9.06 -13.94
C LYS A 35 1.40 -10.59 -13.98
N LEU A 36 1.66 -11.21 -12.82
CA LEU A 36 1.82 -12.67 -12.72
C LEU A 36 0.48 -13.43 -12.79
N TYR A 37 -0.58 -12.84 -12.25
CA TYR A 37 -1.92 -13.44 -12.14
C TYR A 37 -3.01 -12.55 -12.74
N PRO A 38 -2.97 -12.27 -14.06
CA PRO A 38 -3.89 -11.34 -14.72
C PRO A 38 -5.35 -11.80 -14.71
N GLU A 39 -5.61 -13.08 -14.49
CA GLU A 39 -6.94 -13.65 -14.32
C GLU A 39 -7.61 -13.27 -12.99
N VAL A 40 -6.82 -12.83 -12.00
CA VAL A 40 -7.34 -12.45 -10.68
C VAL A 40 -7.87 -11.02 -10.75
N VAL A 41 -9.19 -10.89 -10.63
CA VAL A 41 -9.85 -9.59 -10.54
C VAL A 41 -9.77 -9.08 -9.10
N TYR A 42 -8.85 -8.16 -8.83
CA TYR A 42 -8.75 -7.50 -7.52
C TYR A 42 -9.90 -6.49 -7.31
N THR A 43 -10.33 -6.32 -6.06
CA THR A 43 -11.33 -5.31 -5.71
C THR A 43 -10.71 -3.91 -5.82
N ARG A 44 -11.29 -3.05 -6.66
CA ARG A 44 -10.83 -1.65 -6.81
C ARG A 44 -11.17 -0.85 -5.55
N VAL A 45 -10.38 0.19 -5.27
CA VAL A 45 -10.61 1.10 -4.12
C VAL A 45 -12.02 1.68 -4.14
N GLU A 46 -12.52 2.09 -5.32
CA GLU A 46 -13.89 2.60 -5.47
C GLU A 46 -14.95 1.58 -5.03
N ASP A 47 -14.77 0.31 -5.38
CA ASP A 47 -15.72 -0.76 -5.07
C ASP A 47 -15.66 -1.12 -3.58
N CYS A 48 -14.47 -1.06 -2.99
CA CYS A 48 -14.29 -1.21 -1.54
C CYS A 48 -15.03 -0.12 -0.77
N LEU A 49 -14.89 1.15 -1.18
CA LEU A 49 -15.46 2.30 -0.48
C LEU A 49 -16.98 2.41 -0.61
N LYS A 50 -17.60 1.85 -1.66
CA LYS A 50 -19.07 1.79 -1.81
C LYS A 50 -19.78 1.15 -0.61
N ARG A 51 -19.11 0.31 0.17
CA ARG A 51 -19.66 -0.35 1.37
C ARG A 51 -19.90 0.59 2.55
N TYR A 52 -19.33 1.79 2.52
CA TYR A 52 -19.35 2.79 3.60
C TYR A 52 -20.10 4.08 3.22
N LEU A 53 -20.74 4.10 2.03
CA LEU A 53 -21.64 5.14 1.57
C LEU A 53 -23.09 4.78 1.97
#